data_AF-A0A1Y4I1W2-F1
#
_entry.id   AF-A0A1Y4I1W2-F1
#
_cell.length_a   1.000
_cell.length_b   1.000
_cell.length_c   1.000
_cell.angle_alpha   90.00
_cell.angle_beta   90.00
_cell.angle_gamma   90.00
#
_symmetry.space_group_name_H-M   'P 1'
#
loop_
_entity.id
_entity.type
_entity.pdbx_description
1 polymer ?
#
loop_
_entity_poly.entity_id
_entity_poly.type
_entity_poly.pdbx_seq_one_letter_code
_entity_poly.pdbx_strand_id
1 'polypeptide(L)'
;MILDFAKDPNEYVSRRALLAMPALRPDCVEQFAPLFWERNCYSLELQEYQRIAVLVSLDAIHSDLLPQYLEQAKQDGRRYLLEHAERIEGGLL
;
A
#
# COMPACT_ATOMS: atom_id res chain seq x y z
N MET A 1 -3.08 -12.71 14.34
CA MET A 1 -1.66 -12.34 14.48
C MET A 1 -1.27 -11.25 13.48
N ILE A 2 -1.03 -11.51 12.17
CA ILE A 2 -0.65 -10.43 11.22
C ILE A 2 -1.78 -9.43 10.94
N LEU A 3 -3.02 -9.90 10.88
CA LEU A 3 -4.20 -9.06 10.67
C LEU A 3 -4.47 -8.09 11.82
N ASP A 4 -4.02 -8.43 13.03
CA ASP A 4 -4.15 -7.56 14.20
C ASP A 4 -3.13 -6.42 14.12
N PHE A 5 -1.88 -6.72 13.70
CA PHE A 5 -0.86 -5.70 13.46
C PHE A 5 -1.25 -4.73 12.34
N ALA A 6 -1.98 -5.16 11.31
CA ALA A 6 -2.49 -4.27 10.26
C ALA A 6 -3.49 -3.21 10.79
N LYS A 7 -4.05 -3.42 11.98
CA LYS A 7 -4.97 -2.49 12.66
C LYS A 7 -4.29 -1.67 13.76
N ASP A 8 -2.98 -1.84 13.95
CA ASP A 8 -2.24 -1.11 14.98
C ASP A 8 -2.29 0.41 14.73
N PRO A 9 -2.47 1.24 15.77
CA PRO A 9 -2.47 2.69 15.63
C PRO A 9 -1.12 3.23 15.14
N ASN A 10 -0.01 2.54 15.39
CA ASN A 10 1.30 2.92 14.90
C ASN A 10 1.40 2.64 13.39
N GLU A 11 1.59 3.69 12.59
CA GLU A 11 1.76 3.58 11.14
C GLU A 11 2.83 2.56 10.76
N TYR A 12 3.98 2.59 11.45
CA TYR A 12 5.09 1.72 11.12
C TYR A 12 4.70 0.24 11.30
N VAL A 13 4.01 -0.09 12.39
CA VAL A 13 3.57 -1.47 12.68
C VAL A 13 2.54 -1.91 11.64
N SER A 14 1.51 -1.08 11.40
CA SER A 14 0.46 -1.42 10.45
C SER A 14 0.97 -1.51 9.01
N ARG A 15 1.86 -0.61 8.57
CA ARG A 15 2.51 -0.66 7.26
C ARG A 15 3.40 -1.89 7.10
N ARG A 16 4.21 -2.24 8.10
CA ARG A 16 5.03 -3.46 8.06
C ARG A 16 4.18 -4.73 8.01
N ALA A 17 3.02 -4.72 8.66
CA ALA A 17 2.07 -5.82 8.57
C ALA A 17 1.48 -5.95 7.16
N LEU A 18 1.11 -4.83 6.52
CA LEU A 18 0.64 -4.84 5.14
C LEU A 18 1.69 -5.39 4.17
N LEU A 19 2.94 -4.92 4.26
CA LEU A 19 4.03 -5.38 3.40
C LEU A 19 4.37 -6.87 3.56
N ALA A 20 4.11 -7.46 4.74
CA ALA A 20 4.29 -8.88 4.98
C ALA A 20 3.06 -9.72 4.57
N MET A 21 1.92 -9.07 4.32
CA MET A 21 0.65 -9.74 4.05
C MET A 21 0.65 -10.57 2.76
N PRO A 22 1.26 -10.14 1.63
CA PRO A 22 1.34 -10.99 0.43
C PRO A 22 1.93 -12.38 0.68
N ALA A 23 2.95 -12.48 1.54
CA ALA A 23 3.61 -13.75 1.84
C ALA A 23 2.84 -14.62 2.86
N LEU A 24 2.08 -14.00 3.76
CA LEU A 24 1.45 -14.68 4.89
C LEU A 24 -0.06 -14.93 4.69
N ARG A 25 -0.75 -13.99 4.06
CA ARG A 25 -2.20 -13.91 3.86
C ARG A 25 -2.53 -13.13 2.58
N PRO A 26 -2.09 -13.61 1.39
CA PRO A 26 -2.35 -12.93 0.12
C PRO A 26 -3.86 -12.71 -0.13
N ASP A 27 -4.70 -13.61 0.39
CA ASP A 27 -6.16 -13.55 0.35
C ASP A 27 -6.76 -12.30 1.03
N CYS A 28 -5.99 -11.61 1.87
CA CYS A 28 -6.45 -10.44 2.60
C CYS A 28 -5.95 -9.11 2.02
N VAL A 29 -4.96 -9.10 1.11
CA VAL A 29 -4.29 -7.86 0.68
C VAL A 29 -5.29 -6.88 0.04
N GLU A 30 -6.12 -7.35 -0.88
CA GLU A 30 -7.13 -6.52 -1.55
C GLU A 30 -8.15 -5.93 -0.57
N GLN A 31 -8.52 -6.70 0.47
CA GLN A 31 -9.45 -6.23 1.50
C GLN A 31 -8.86 -5.07 2.31
N PHE A 32 -7.53 -5.07 2.53
CA PHE A 32 -6.85 -4.03 3.31
C PHE A 32 -6.40 -2.83 2.48
N ALA A 33 -6.29 -2.97 1.15
CA ALA A 33 -5.93 -1.87 0.27
C ALA A 33 -6.76 -0.58 0.48
N PRO A 34 -8.12 -0.60 0.46
CA PRO A 34 -8.91 0.62 0.67
C PRO A 34 -8.73 1.16 2.09
N LEU A 35 -8.67 0.29 3.09
CA LEU A 35 -8.50 0.67 4.50
C LEU A 35 -7.19 1.41 4.75
N PHE A 36 -6.13 1.07 4.02
CA PHE A 36 -4.84 1.71 4.13
C PHE A 36 -4.74 2.96 3.24
N TRP A 37 -5.35 2.94 2.06
CA TRP A 37 -5.32 4.05 1.13
C TRP A 37 -6.05 5.30 1.64
N GLU A 38 -7.22 5.08 2.25
CA GLU A 38 -8.11 6.13 2.75
C GLU A 38 -7.73 6.63 4.16
N ARG A 39 -6.79 5.96 4.84
CA ARG A 39 -6.40 6.30 6.20
C ARG A 39 -5.67 7.65 6.23
N ASN A 40 -6.32 8.65 6.80
CA ASN A 40 -5.82 10.03 6.86
C ASN A 40 -5.45 10.49 8.29
N CYS A 41 -5.27 9.56 9.22
CA CYS A 41 -4.95 9.87 10.63
C CYS A 41 -3.45 10.08 10.91
N TYR A 42 -2.58 9.94 9.90
CA TYR A 42 -1.14 10.18 10.01
C TYR A 42 -0.72 11.50 9.36
N SER A 43 0.53 11.93 9.60
CA SER A 43 1.11 13.05 8.86
C SER A 43 1.15 12.77 7.35
N LEU A 44 1.23 13.82 6.53
CA LEU A 44 1.23 13.68 5.06
C LEU A 44 2.36 12.76 4.56
N GLU A 45 3.54 12.86 5.19
CA GLU A 45 4.69 11.98 4.90
C GLU A 45 4.38 10.51 5.21
N LEU A 46 3.81 10.22 6.38
CA LEU A 46 3.45 8.86 6.74
C LEU A 46 2.32 8.28 5.88
N GLN A 47 1.36 9.12 5.49
CA GLN A 47 0.33 8.71 4.52
C GLN A 47 0.94 8.34 3.16
N GLU A 48 2.02 9.00 2.74
CA GLU A 48 2.73 8.67 1.51
C GLU A 48 3.33 7.26 1.59
N TYR A 49 4.07 6.95 2.65
CA TYR A 49 4.64 5.61 2.86
C TYR A 49 3.58 4.52 2.99
N GLN A 50 2.45 4.83 3.62
CA GLN A 50 1.34 3.89 3.75
C GLN A 50 0.73 3.55 2.39
N ARG A 51 0.52 4.55 1.52
CA ARG A 51 -0.01 4.34 0.17
C ARG A 51 0.98 3.60 -0.73
N ILE A 52 2.27 3.90 -0.61
CA ILE A 52 3.32 3.11 -1.28
C ILE A 52 3.21 1.63 -0.88
N ALA A 53 2.97 1.33 0.40
CA ALA A 53 2.81 -0.06 0.84
C ALA A 53 1.57 -0.74 0.25
N VAL A 54 0.49 -0.01 -0.02
CA VAL A 54 -0.67 -0.55 -0.77
C VAL A 54 -0.24 -0.97 -2.17
N LEU A 55 0.44 -0.08 -2.90
CA LEU A 55 0.90 -0.37 -4.26
C LEU A 55 1.81 -1.60 -4.31
N VAL A 56 2.83 -1.63 -3.44
CA VAL A 56 3.79 -2.75 -3.36
C VAL A 56 3.09 -4.07 -3.01
N SER A 57 2.12 -4.03 -2.10
CA SER A 57 1.44 -5.26 -1.67
C SER A 57 0.51 -5.81 -2.75
N LEU A 58 -0.19 -4.93 -3.49
CA LEU A 58 -1.03 -5.32 -4.62
C LEU A 58 -0.21 -5.87 -5.79
N ASP A 59 0.94 -5.25 -6.08
CA ASP A 59 1.88 -5.72 -7.10
C ASP A 59 2.43 -7.11 -6.76
N ALA A 60 2.82 -7.34 -5.50
CA ALA A 60 3.34 -8.62 -5.04
C ALA A 60 2.35 -9.80 -5.17
N ILE A 61 1.04 -9.53 -5.25
CA ILE A 61 0.02 -10.56 -5.49
C ILE A 61 -0.57 -10.52 -6.90
N HIS A 62 -0.03 -9.66 -7.78
CA HIS A 62 -0.55 -9.41 -9.12
C HIS A 62 -2.06 -9.11 -9.14
N SER A 63 -2.51 -8.26 -8.20
CA SER A 63 -3.92 -7.93 -8.05
C SER A 63 -4.46 -7.15 -9.25
N ASP A 64 -5.68 -7.49 -9.67
CA ASP A 64 -6.43 -6.76 -10.69
C ASP A 64 -6.82 -5.33 -10.24
N LEU A 65 -6.71 -5.02 -8.95
CA LEU A 65 -6.94 -3.67 -8.41
C LEU A 65 -5.73 -2.74 -8.59
N LEU A 66 -4.54 -3.28 -8.84
CA LEU A 66 -3.31 -2.50 -8.92
C LEU A 66 -3.40 -1.32 -9.92
N PRO A 67 -3.89 -1.49 -11.15
CA PRO A 67 -3.99 -0.37 -12.11
C PRO A 67 -4.80 0.81 -11.58
N GLN A 68 -5.88 0.55 -10.84
CA GLN A 68 -6.70 1.61 -10.24
C GLN A 68 -5.89 2.42 -9.22
N TYR A 69 -5.14 1.76 -8.34
CA TYR A 69 -4.36 2.44 -7.31
C TYR A 69 -3.14 3.17 -7.88
N LEU A 70 -2.55 2.68 -8.98
CA LEU A 70 -1.48 3.38 -9.70
C LEU A 70 -1.98 4.70 -10.29
N GLU A 71 -3.17 4.72 -10.90
CA GLU A 71 -3.77 5.97 -11.39
C GLU A 71 -4.08 6.94 -10.24
N GLN A 72 -4.59 6.44 -9.10
CA GLN A 72 -4.80 7.27 -7.92
C GLN A 72 -3.48 7.83 -7.35
N ALA A 73 -2.40 7.05 -7.38
CA ALA A 73 -1.06 7.49 -6.96
C ALA A 73 -0.54 8.66 -7.82
N LYS A 74 -0.71 8.56 -9.15
CA LYS A 74 -0.35 9.63 -10.09
C LYS A 74 -1.16 10.90 -9.87
N GLN A 75 -2.45 10.77 -9.57
CA GLN A 75 -3.34 11.90 -9.28
C GLN A 75 -3.02 12.57 -7.93
N ASP A 76 -2.59 11.81 -6.92
CA ASP A 76 -2.21 12.35 -5.61
C ASP A 76 -0.95 13.22 -5.70
N GLY A 77 -0.01 12.87 -6.59
CA GLY A 77 1.12 13.73 -6.99
C GLY A 77 2.23 13.88 -5.95
N ARG A 78 2.16 13.17 -4.81
CA ARG A 78 3.28 13.13 -3.85
C ARG A 78 4.46 12.40 -4.48
N ARG A 79 5.66 12.95 -4.27
CA ARG A 79 6.86 12.61 -5.04
C ARG A 79 7.24 11.12 -4.95
N TYR A 80 7.39 10.59 -3.75
CA TYR A 80 7.80 9.19 -3.57
C TYR A 80 6.67 8.25 -4.00
N LEU A 81 5.41 8.60 -3.73
CA LEU A 81 4.28 7.80 -4.19
C LEU A 81 4.24 7.69 -5.72
N LEU A 82 4.48 8.80 -6.43
CA LEU A 82 4.58 8.83 -7.89
C LEU A 82 5.78 8.01 -8.39
N GLU A 83 6.98 8.23 -7.84
CA GLU A 83 8.19 7.49 -8.23
C GLU A 83 7.99 5.96 -8.08
N HIS A 84 7.31 5.53 -7.02
CA HIS A 84 6.97 4.11 -6.82
C HIS A 84 5.93 3.60 -7.83
N ALA A 85 4.88 4.38 -8.11
CA ALA A 85 3.87 3.99 -9.09
C ALA A 85 4.47 3.80 -10.49
N GLU A 86 5.30 4.74 -10.94
CA GLU A 86 5.98 4.64 -12.24
C GLU A 86 6.93 3.43 -12.31
N ARG A 87 7.58 3.10 -11.19
CA ARG A 87 8.47 1.93 -11.11
C ARG A 87 7.72 0.60 -11.22
N ILE A 88 6.54 0.50 -10.59
CA ILE A 88 5.67 -0.69 -10.69
C ILE A 88 5.20 -0.85 -12.14
N GLU A 89 4.69 0.22 -12.75
CA GLU A 89 4.23 0.17 -14.15
C GLU A 89 5.34 -0.19 -15.13
N GLY A 90 6.56 0.28 -14.87
CA GLY A 90 7.75 -0.09 -15.64
C GLY A 90 8.23 -1.53 -15.42
N GLY A 91 7.65 -2.28 -14.47
CA GLY A 91 8.03 -3.66 -14.14
C GLY A 91 9.40 -3.79 -13.46
N LEU A 92 9.82 -2.77 -12.70
CA LEU A 92 11.18 -2.64 -12.15
C LEU A 92 11.29 -2.90 -10.63
N LEU A 93 10.27 -3.46 -9.97
CA LEU A 93 10.29 -3.71 -8.52
C LEU A 93 10.70 -5.14 -8.13
#